data_AF-A0A1B0CB16-F1
#
_entry.id   AF-A0A1B0CB16-F1
#
_cell.length_a   1.000
_cell.length_b   1.000
_cell.length_c   1.000
_cell.angle_alpha   90.00
_cell.angle_beta   90.00
_cell.angle_gamma   90.00
#
_symmetry.space_group_name_H-M   'P 1'
#
loop_
_entity.id
_entity.type
_entity.pdbx_description
1 polymer ?
#
loop_
_entity_poly.entity_id
_entity_poly.type
_entity_poly.pdbx_seq_one_letter_code
_entity_poly.pdbx_strand_id
1 'polypeptide(L)'
;MLMIPQDSGSKELVMIDFGLSKGNSTNEAKGVDLYVLERALLSTHSAAPKLFSTILKTYREHNRKNSESAVGKYEEVRARGRKRTMVG
;
A
#
# COMPACT_ATOMS: atom_id res chain seq x y z
N MET A 1 1.67 -7.82 -7.90
CA MET A 1 0.34 -8.44 -7.69
C MET A 1 -0.21 -8.86 -9.05
N LEU A 2 -0.73 -10.08 -9.17
CA LEU A 2 -1.29 -10.64 -10.40
C LEU A 2 -2.73 -11.09 -10.16
N MET A 3 -3.60 -10.92 -11.15
CA MET A 3 -4.98 -11.39 -11.09
C MET A 3 -5.10 -12.64 -11.95
N ILE A 4 -5.40 -13.77 -11.33
CA ILE A 4 -5.46 -15.08 -11.98
C ILE A 4 -6.94 -15.46 -12.19
N PRO A 5 -7.36 -15.82 -13.42
CA PRO A 5 -8.70 -16.35 -13.66
C PRO A 5 -8.82 -17.74 -13.05
N GLN A 6 -9.93 -18.01 -12.36
CA GLN A 6 -10.27 -19.32 -11.83
C GLN A 6 -11.33 -20.00 -12.71
N ASP A 7 -11.31 -21.33 -12.79
CA ASP A 7 -12.27 -22.13 -13.58
C ASP A 7 -13.73 -21.89 -13.17
N SER A 8 -13.96 -21.44 -11.93
CA SER A 8 -15.27 -21.04 -11.40
C SER A 8 -15.80 -19.70 -11.92
N GLY A 9 -15.05 -19.01 -12.79
CA GLY A 9 -15.37 -17.66 -13.27
C GLY A 9 -15.03 -16.55 -12.26
N SER A 10 -14.52 -16.90 -11.08
CA SER A 10 -13.98 -15.94 -10.11
C SER A 10 -12.57 -15.50 -10.49
N LYS A 11 -12.11 -14.38 -9.92
CA LYS A 11 -10.73 -13.89 -10.08
C LYS A 11 -10.04 -13.95 -8.74
N GLU A 12 -8.87 -14.57 -8.71
CA GLU A 12 -8.02 -14.63 -7.54
C GLU A 12 -6.93 -13.57 -7.62
N LEU A 13 -6.61 -12.98 -6.48
CA LEU A 13 -5.57 -11.98 -6.36
C LEU A 13 -4.36 -12.56 -5.65
N VAL A 14 -3.23 -12.64 -6.35
CA VAL A 14 -1.99 -13.17 -5.78
C VAL A 14 -0.91 -12.10 -5.67
N MET A 15 -0.21 -12.10 -4.53
CA MET A 15 0.99 -11.30 -4.34
C MET A 15 2.18 -12.02 -4.99
N ILE A 16 3.00 -11.26 -5.71
CA ILE A 16 4.18 -11.76 -6.43
C ILE A 16 5.34 -10.79 -6.18
N ASP A 17 6.54 -11.22 -6.55
CA ASP A 17 7.79 -10.45 -6.43
C ASP A 17 8.18 -10.16 -4.97
N PHE A 18 8.58 -11.23 -4.27
CA PHE A 18 9.06 -11.17 -2.88
C PHE A 18 10.58 -11.03 -2.76
N GLY A 19 11.30 -10.73 -3.86
CA GLY A 19 12.77 -10.69 -3.88
C GLY A 19 13.40 -9.67 -2.93
N LEU A 20 12.66 -8.60 -2.61
CA LEU A 20 13.05 -7.54 -1.66
C LEU A 20 12.31 -7.62 -0.32
N SER A 21 11.47 -8.63 -0.13
CA SER A 21 10.63 -8.75 1.07
C SER A 21 11.46 -9.15 2.31
N LYS A 22 10.96 -8.77 3.49
CA LYS A 22 11.58 -9.10 4.79
C LYS A 22 10.53 -9.61 5.76
N GLY A 23 10.81 -10.73 6.44
CA GLY A 23 9.86 -11.37 7.37
C GLY A 23 9.49 -10.51 8.58
N ASN A 24 10.47 -9.86 9.22
CA ASN A 24 10.27 -8.97 10.37
C ASN A 24 10.40 -7.50 9.97
N SER A 25 9.39 -6.99 9.29
CA SER A 25 9.37 -5.60 8.81
C SER A 25 8.98 -4.61 9.90
N THR A 26 9.76 -3.53 10.03
CA THR A 26 9.48 -2.42 10.96
C THR A 26 8.22 -1.65 10.52
N ASN A 27 7.65 -0.85 11.42
CA ASN A 27 6.49 0.00 11.07
C ASN A 27 6.85 1.06 10.01
N GLU A 28 8.11 1.51 9.97
CA GLU A 28 8.61 2.39 8.90
C GLU A 28 8.56 1.66 7.55
N ALA A 29 9.09 0.44 7.47
CA ALA A 29 9.08 -0.35 6.23
C ALA A 29 7.64 -0.60 5.74
N LYS A 30 6.72 -0.95 6.65
CA LYS A 30 5.29 -1.11 6.32
C LYS A 30 4.66 0.20 5.82
N GLY A 31 5.02 1.33 6.42
CA GLY A 31 4.57 2.65 5.98
C GLY A 31 5.06 2.98 4.57
N VAL A 32 6.31 2.63 4.25
CA VAL A 32 6.89 2.76 2.90
C VAL A 32 6.16 1.86 1.91
N ASP A 33 5.89 0.60 2.25
CA ASP A 33 5.15 -0.33 1.38
C ASP A 33 3.75 0.20 1.05
N LEU A 34 3.02 0.72 2.05
CA LEU A 34 1.71 1.35 1.85
C LEU A 34 1.80 2.57 0.92
N TYR A 35 2.85 3.38 1.06
CA TYR A 35 3.08 4.54 0.19
C TYR A 35 3.41 4.13 -1.24
N VAL A 36 4.26 3.13 -1.44
CA VAL A 36 4.58 2.59 -2.78
C VAL A 36 3.31 2.05 -3.45
N LEU A 37 2.46 1.34 -2.70
CA LEU A 37 1.18 0.85 -3.19
C LEU A 37 0.23 2.00 -3.61
N GLU A 38 0.11 3.07 -2.81
CA GLU A 38 -0.67 4.26 -3.17
C GLU A 38 -0.18 4.84 -4.51
N ARG A 39 1.13 5.02 -4.65
CA ARG A 39 1.73 5.60 -5.86
C ARG A 39 1.54 4.72 -7.09
N ALA A 40 1.67 3.40 -6.96
CA ALA A 40 1.45 2.46 -8.05
C ALA A 40 -0.01 2.48 -8.54
N LEU A 41 -0.97 2.53 -7.62
CA LEU A 41 -2.39 2.62 -7.96
C LEU A 41 -2.73 3.96 -8.62
N LEU A 42 -2.23 5.08 -8.09
CA LEU A 42 -2.44 6.41 -8.69
C LEU A 42 -1.82 6.53 -10.09
N SER A 43 -0.69 5.86 -10.34
CA SER A 43 0.00 5.88 -11.62
C SER A 43 -0.74 5.11 -12.72
N THR A 44 -1.44 4.03 -12.37
CA THR A 44 -2.07 3.11 -13.33
C THR A 44 -3.57 3.32 -13.44
N HIS A 45 -4.23 3.76 -12.37
CA HIS A 45 -5.69 3.85 -12.25
C HIS A 45 -6.10 5.21 -11.66
N SER A 46 -5.78 6.30 -12.38
CA SER A 46 -6.17 7.67 -11.98
C SER A 46 -7.69 7.86 -11.80
N ALA A 47 -8.50 7.00 -12.41
CA ALA A 47 -9.96 7.01 -12.33
C ALA A 47 -10.54 6.40 -11.03
N ALA A 48 -9.73 5.78 -10.16
CA ALA A 48 -10.20 5.12 -8.93
C ALA A 48 -9.54 5.66 -7.65
N PRO A 49 -9.67 6.97 -7.34
CA PRO A 49 -9.00 7.59 -6.19
C PRO A 49 -9.43 6.98 -4.83
N LYS A 50 -10.61 6.36 -4.77
CA LYS A 50 -11.13 5.71 -3.56
C LYS A 50 -10.53 4.32 -3.30
N LEU A 51 -9.88 3.69 -4.29
CA LEU A 51 -9.41 2.31 -4.16
C LEU A 51 -8.39 2.15 -3.03
N PHE A 52 -7.41 3.06 -2.95
CA PHE A 52 -6.42 3.02 -1.88
C PHE A 52 -7.05 3.27 -0.50
N SER A 53 -8.05 4.14 -0.40
CA SER A 53 -8.75 4.38 0.87
C SER A 53 -9.47 3.13 1.39
N THR A 54 -10.06 2.34 0.49
CA THR A 54 -10.67 1.04 0.84
C THR A 54 -9.61 0.05 1.32
N ILE A 55 -8.47 -0.05 0.61
CA ILE A 55 -7.36 -0.94 1.01
C ILE A 55 -6.83 -0.55 2.40
N LEU A 56 -6.61 0.74 2.64
CA LEU A 56 -6.10 1.26 3.91
C LEU A 56 -7.06 0.98 5.07
N LYS A 57 -8.38 1.13 4.83
CA LYS A 57 -9.42 0.78 5.81
C LYS A 57 -9.35 -0.71 6.15
N THR A 58 -9.37 -1.59 5.15
CA THR A 58 -9.32 -3.04 5.36
C THR A 58 -8.02 -3.47 6.05
N TYR A 59 -6.90 -2.83 5.72
CA TYR A 59 -5.61 -3.04 6.40
C TYR A 59 -5.70 -2.76 7.90
N ARG A 60 -6.36 -1.65 8.29
CA ARG A 60 -6.58 -1.32 9.70
C ARG A 60 -7.44 -2.36 10.42
N GLU A 61 -8.51 -2.82 9.77
CA GLU A 61 -9.47 -3.78 10.34
C GLU A 61 -8.86 -5.17 10.59
N HIS A 62 -7.96 -5.62 9.71
CA HIS A 62 -7.34 -6.94 9.77
C HIS A 62 -6.01 -6.95 10.56
N ASN A 63 -5.32 -5.81 10.65
CA ASN A 63 -4.04 -5.69 11.36
C ASN A 63 -4.17 -4.94 12.70
N ARG A 64 -5.17 -5.29 13.52
CA ARG A 64 -5.62 -4.51 14.69
C ARG A 64 -4.55 -4.16 15.73
N LYS A 65 -3.47 -4.95 15.85
CA LYS A 65 -2.42 -4.72 16.85
C LYS A 65 -1.33 -3.75 16.40
N ASN A 66 -1.05 -3.67 15.10
CA ASN A 66 0.10 -2.91 14.56
C ASN A 66 -0.29 -1.93 13.44
N SER A 67 -1.58 -1.82 13.11
CA SER A 67 -2.05 -0.98 12.01
C SER A 67 -1.82 0.50 12.28
N GLU A 68 -2.17 1.01 13.45
CA GLU A 68 -2.09 2.45 13.74
C GLU A 68 -0.66 3.00 13.66
N SER A 69 0.32 2.26 14.16
CA SER A 69 1.73 2.67 14.09
C SER A 69 2.28 2.62 12.66
N ALA A 70 1.95 1.59 11.88
CA ALA A 70 2.33 1.50 10.47
C ALA A 70 1.64 2.58 9.62
N VAL A 71 0.37 2.88 9.90
CA VAL A 71 -0.39 3.91 9.19
C VAL A 71 0.09 5.32 9.55
N GLY A 72 0.46 5.56 10.82
CA GLY A 72 1.16 6.79 11.21
C GLY A 72 2.46 6.99 10.42
N LYS A 73 3.26 5.93 10.26
CA LYS A 73 4.47 5.97 9.42
C LYS A 73 4.18 6.18 7.95
N TYR A 74 3.12 5.58 7.42
CA TYR A 74 2.65 5.87 6.07
C TYR A 74 2.37 7.37 5.87
N GLU A 75 1.65 8.04 6.78
CA GLU A 75 1.36 9.48 6.65
C GLU A 75 2.64 10.34 6.75
N GLU A 76 3.59 9.98 7.62
CA GLU A 76 4.91 10.63 7.67
C GLU A 76 5.66 10.50 6.33
N VAL A 77 5.72 9.29 5.77
CA VAL A 77 6.36 9.01 4.47
C VAL A 77 5.66 9.77 3.36
N ARG A 78 4.33 9.80 3.35
CA ARG A 78 3.51 10.51 2.37
C ARG A 78 3.77 12.02 2.40
N ALA A 79 3.87 12.60 3.59
CA ALA A 79 4.19 14.02 3.78
C ALA A 79 5.59 14.37 3.25
N ARG A 80 6.58 13.48 3.42
CA ARG A 80 7.94 13.65 2.87
C ARG A 80 8.00 13.45 1.35
N GLY A 81 7.19 12.52 0.82
CA GLY A 81 7.17 12.12 -0.59
C GLY A 81 6.42 13.10 -1.52
N ARG A 82 5.52 13.92 -0.99
CA ARG A 82 5.07 15.14 -1.68
C ARG A 82 6.28 16.05 -1.80
N LYS A 83 6.86 16.15 -3.00
CA LYS A 83 7.97 17.05 -3.32
C LYS A 83 7.92 18.28 -2.41
N ARG A 84 8.87 18.41 -1.48
CA ARG A 84 9.22 19.72 -0.95
C ARG A 84 9.55 20.55 -2.17
N THR A 85 8.64 21.41 -2.58
CA THR A 85 8.95 22.50 -3.48
C THR A 85 10.12 23.20 -2.81
N MET A 86 11.31 23.09 -3.40
CA MET A 86 12.47 23.86 -2.98
C MET A 86 12.15 25.30 -3.36
N VAL A 87 11.41 25.99 -2.49
CA VAL A 87 11.29 27.44 -2.54
C VAL A 87 12.42 27.94 -1.64
N GLY A 88 13.60 28.01 -2.23
CA GLY A 88 14.66 28.91 -1.81
C GLY A 88 14.56 30.19 -2.62
#